data_AF-A0A0G0T2X4-F1
#
_entry.id   AF-A0A0G0T2X4-F1
#
_cell.length_a   1.000
_cell.length_b   1.000
_cell.length_c   1.000
_cell.angle_alpha   90.00
_cell.angle_beta   90.00
_cell.angle_gamma   90.00
#
_symmetry.space_group_name_H-M   'P 1'
#
loop_
_entity.id
_entity.type
_entity.pdbx_description
1 polymer ?
#
loop_
_entity_poly.entity_id
_entity_poly.type
_entity_poly.pdbx_seq_one_letter_code
_entity_poly.pdbx_strand_id
1 'polypeptide(L)'
;MIDNKLDSVKDSFIKYLTALGLSPKSHKNYKSDLNHFVSWTLLKIRSFGSFVESLTEAVPFLNPDLAREYVSFMKVNEFPGKTINRRLSTLRHLSRFLVMSQVIDSDFMAEIENISFTGGVKSQLNPMLREFCAHLKAQKISPNTVKNYAYPKYHPK
;
A
#
# COMPACT_ATOMS: atom_id res chain seq x y z
N MET A 1 -12.11 -6.11 -36.52
CA MET A 1 -11.17 -6.50 -35.44
C MET A 1 -11.18 -5.38 -34.42
N ILE A 2 -12.04 -5.48 -33.39
CA ILE A 2 -11.97 -4.56 -32.26
C ILE A 2 -11.15 -5.32 -31.23
N ASP A 3 -9.85 -5.00 -31.13
CA ASP A 3 -9.04 -5.46 -30.01
C ASP A 3 -9.61 -4.79 -28.75
N ASN A 4 -10.60 -5.46 -28.17
CA ASN A 4 -11.27 -5.04 -26.96
C ASN A 4 -10.33 -5.33 -25.80
N LYS A 5 -9.30 -4.49 -25.66
CA LYS A 5 -8.35 -4.62 -24.56
C LYS A 5 -9.02 -4.06 -23.32
N LEU A 6 -9.77 -4.93 -22.66
CA LEU A 6 -10.58 -4.66 -21.46
C LEU A 6 -9.86 -3.75 -20.45
N ASP A 7 -8.52 -3.82 -20.37
CA ASP A 7 -7.71 -3.03 -19.45
C ASP A 7 -6.48 -2.35 -20.10
N SER A 8 -6.71 -1.57 -21.16
CA SER A 8 -5.68 -0.84 -21.91
C SER A 8 -4.79 0.09 -21.07
N VAL A 9 -5.35 0.73 -20.03
CA VAL A 9 -4.62 1.64 -19.13
C VAL A 9 -3.59 0.86 -18.32
N LYS A 10 -4.01 -0.27 -17.73
CA LYS A 10 -3.11 -1.14 -16.98
C LYS A 10 -1.95 -1.62 -17.85
N ASP A 11 -2.23 -2.06 -19.06
CA ASP A 11 -1.19 -2.57 -19.96
C ASP A 11 -0.19 -1.48 -20.37
N SER A 12 -0.69 -0.27 -20.64
CA SER A 12 0.15 0.87 -20.98
C SER A 12 1.01 1.30 -19.78
N PHE A 13 0.45 1.26 -18.57
CA PHE A 13 1.20 1.52 -17.34
C PHE A 13 2.30 0.47 -17.10
N ILE A 14 2.03 -0.82 -17.33
CA ILE A 14 3.06 -1.86 -17.22
C ILE A 14 4.19 -1.63 -18.23
N LYS A 15 3.89 -1.22 -19.47
CA LYS A 15 4.91 -0.83 -20.46
C LYS A 15 5.73 0.37 -19.99
N TYR A 16 5.08 1.39 -19.43
CA TYR A 16 5.74 2.54 -18.83
C TYR A 16 6.73 2.12 -17.73
N LEU A 17 6.33 1.22 -16.83
CA LEU A 17 7.22 0.73 -15.77
C LEU A 17 8.44 -0.04 -16.32
N THR A 18 8.28 -0.76 -17.43
CA THR A 18 9.39 -1.44 -18.11
C THR A 18 10.39 -0.44 -18.67
N ALA A 19 9.91 0.67 -19.25
CA ALA A 19 10.77 1.72 -19.81
C ALA A 19 11.61 2.47 -18.75
N LEU A 20 11.22 2.42 -17.47
CA LEU A 20 11.97 3.05 -16.37
C LEU A 20 13.27 2.31 -15.98
N GLY A 21 13.62 1.19 -16.63
CA GLY A 21 14.87 0.46 -16.36
C GLY A 21 14.94 -0.16 -14.95
N LEU A 22 13.79 -0.43 -14.34
CA LEU A 22 13.72 -0.96 -12.97
C LEU A 22 14.17 -2.42 -12.91
N SER A 23 14.59 -2.86 -11.72
CA SER A 23 14.95 -4.27 -11.52
C SER A 23 13.73 -5.20 -11.66
N PRO A 24 13.91 -6.47 -12.08
CA PRO A 24 12.81 -7.42 -12.22
C PRO A 24 12.00 -7.61 -10.93
N LYS A 25 12.66 -7.50 -9.77
CA LYS A 25 12.01 -7.53 -8.45
C LYS A 25 11.06 -6.35 -8.26
N SER A 26 11.48 -5.16 -8.69
CA SER A 26 10.66 -3.94 -8.61
C SER A 26 9.45 -4.03 -9.54
N HIS A 27 9.59 -4.56 -10.75
CA HIS A 27 8.45 -4.80 -11.65
C HIS A 27 7.43 -5.76 -11.05
N LYS A 28 7.88 -6.88 -10.47
CA LYS A 28 6.99 -7.83 -9.79
C LYS A 28 6.23 -7.16 -8.63
N ASN A 29 6.95 -6.37 -7.83
CA ASN A 29 6.37 -5.62 -6.72
C ASN A 29 5.30 -4.63 -7.20
N TYR A 30 5.60 -3.82 -8.21
CA TYR A 30 4.67 -2.84 -8.77
C TYR A 30 3.45 -3.50 -9.40
N LYS A 31 3.61 -4.61 -10.14
CA LYS A 31 2.47 -5.36 -10.68
C LYS A 31 1.56 -5.89 -9.58
N SER A 32 2.13 -6.44 -8.51
CA SER A 32 1.36 -6.93 -7.35
C SER A 32 0.64 -5.79 -6.63
N ASP A 33 1.30 -4.66 -6.42
CA ASP A 33 0.71 -3.49 -5.76
C ASP A 33 -0.40 -2.85 -6.58
N LEU A 34 -0.21 -2.75 -7.89
CA LEU A 34 -1.20 -2.26 -8.82
C LEU A 34 -2.44 -3.16 -8.80
N ASN A 35 -2.27 -4.48 -8.92
CA ASN A 35 -3.39 -5.42 -8.88
C ASN A 35 -4.18 -5.29 -7.57
N HIS A 36 -3.50 -5.17 -6.43
CA HIS A 36 -4.17 -5.00 -5.15
C HIS A 36 -5.00 -3.70 -5.10
N PHE A 37 -4.44 -2.59 -5.59
CA PHE A 37 -5.18 -1.33 -5.69
C PHE A 37 -6.39 -1.47 -6.63
N VAL A 38 -6.19 -2.00 -7.84
CA VAL A 38 -7.27 -2.18 -8.81
C VAL A 38 -8.39 -3.04 -8.23
N SER A 39 -8.09 -4.19 -7.66
CA SER A 39 -9.11 -5.05 -7.04
C SER A 39 -9.88 -4.34 -5.93
N TRP A 40 -9.19 -3.60 -5.07
CA TRP A 40 -9.85 -2.81 -4.01
C TRP A 40 -10.73 -1.70 -4.59
N THR A 41 -10.23 -0.96 -5.58
CA THR A 41 -10.95 0.14 -6.23
C THR A 41 -12.20 -0.37 -6.94
N LEU A 42 -12.12 -1.46 -7.70
CA LEU A 42 -13.28 -2.06 -8.37
C LEU A 42 -14.33 -2.52 -7.35
N LEU A 43 -13.91 -3.17 -6.26
CA LEU A 43 -14.83 -3.57 -5.19
C LEU A 43 -15.51 -2.36 -4.54
N LYS A 44 -14.74 -1.30 -4.27
CA LYS A 44 -15.23 -0.05 -3.67
C LYS A 44 -16.24 0.64 -4.57
N ILE A 45 -15.94 0.81 -5.86
CA ILE A 45 -16.86 1.43 -6.83
C ILE A 45 -18.14 0.59 -6.98
N ARG A 46 -18.02 -0.74 -7.04
CA ARG A 46 -19.18 -1.65 -7.08
C ARG A 46 -20.06 -1.56 -5.85
N SER A 47 -19.47 -1.28 -4.68
CA SER A 47 -20.27 -1.09 -3.45
C SER A 47 -21.18 0.15 -3.51
N PHE A 48 -20.91 1.10 -4.41
CA PHE A 48 -21.77 2.25 -4.69
C PHE A 48 -22.75 2.02 -5.85
N GLY A 49 -22.86 0.79 -6.38
CA GLY A 49 -23.81 0.43 -7.43
C GLY A 49 -23.32 0.65 -8.87
N SER A 50 -22.07 1.07 -9.07
CA SER A 50 -21.47 1.19 -10.41
C SER A 50 -20.83 -0.11 -10.87
N PHE A 51 -21.06 -0.51 -12.11
CA PHE A 51 -20.45 -1.70 -12.70
C PHE A 51 -19.17 -1.31 -13.44
N VAL A 52 -18.03 -1.63 -12.84
CA VAL A 52 -16.69 -1.46 -13.42
C VAL A 52 -15.93 -2.78 -13.33
N GLU A 53 -15.20 -3.15 -14.37
CA GLU A 53 -14.48 -4.42 -14.48
C GLU A 53 -12.96 -4.27 -14.68
N SER A 54 -12.49 -3.06 -15.02
CA SER A 54 -11.08 -2.82 -15.33
C SER A 54 -10.56 -1.50 -14.76
N LEU A 55 -9.23 -1.35 -14.72
CA LEU A 55 -8.63 -0.07 -14.34
C LEU A 55 -9.00 1.02 -15.35
N THR A 56 -9.06 0.70 -16.65
CA THR A 56 -9.52 1.64 -17.69
C THR A 56 -10.89 2.24 -17.34
N GLU A 57 -11.86 1.41 -16.95
CA GLU A 57 -13.20 1.87 -16.57
C GLU A 57 -13.22 2.59 -15.21
N ALA A 58 -12.28 2.27 -14.32
CA ALA A 58 -12.16 2.90 -13.02
C ALA A 58 -11.49 4.29 -13.07
N VAL A 59 -10.85 4.68 -14.19
CA VAL A 59 -10.13 5.97 -14.32
C VAL A 59 -10.95 7.19 -13.88
N PRO A 60 -12.22 7.37 -14.29
CA PRO A 60 -13.01 8.55 -13.91
C PRO A 60 -13.23 8.71 -12.40
N PHE A 61 -13.05 7.63 -11.64
CA PHE A 61 -13.21 7.63 -10.18
C PHE A 61 -11.91 7.91 -9.44
N LEU A 62 -10.76 7.96 -10.15
CA LEU A 62 -9.46 8.21 -9.54
C LEU A 62 -9.33 9.67 -9.15
N ASN A 63 -9.36 9.93 -7.85
CA ASN A 63 -9.20 11.25 -7.27
C ASN A 63 -8.45 11.16 -5.92
N PRO A 64 -8.00 12.29 -5.34
CA PRO A 64 -7.31 12.30 -4.07
C PRO A 64 -8.09 11.64 -2.92
N ASP A 65 -9.42 11.74 -2.89
CA ASP A 65 -10.25 11.15 -1.85
C ASP A 65 -10.25 9.62 -1.91
N LEU A 66 -10.42 9.03 -3.10
CA LEU A 66 -10.32 7.59 -3.28
C LEU A 66 -8.95 7.05 -2.83
N ALA A 67 -7.89 7.79 -3.12
CA ALA A 67 -6.54 7.40 -2.70
C ALA A 67 -6.33 7.54 -1.18
N ARG A 68 -6.90 8.58 -0.54
CA ARG A 68 -6.95 8.70 0.93
C ARG A 68 -7.73 7.56 1.58
N GLU A 69 -8.86 7.17 0.99
CA GLU A 69 -9.65 6.03 1.45
C GLU A 69 -8.87 4.72 1.33
N TYR A 70 -8.12 4.50 0.25
CA TYR A 70 -7.26 3.33 0.10
C TYR A 70 -6.16 3.27 1.17
N VAL A 71 -5.55 4.42 1.48
CA VAL A 71 -4.57 4.54 2.57
C VAL A 71 -5.23 4.17 3.91
N SER A 72 -6.42 4.72 4.17
CA SER A 72 -7.19 4.43 5.39
C SER A 72 -7.53 2.95 5.52
N PHE A 73 -8.02 2.33 4.43
CA PHE A 73 -8.28 0.89 4.36
C PHE A 73 -7.05 0.08 4.77
N MET A 74 -5.87 0.39 4.21
CA MET A 74 -4.65 -0.33 4.57
C MET A 74 -4.21 -0.10 6.03
N LYS A 75 -4.43 1.10 6.58
CA LYS A 75 -4.12 1.40 8.00
C LYS A 75 -5.04 0.65 8.95
N VAL A 76 -6.35 0.66 8.69
CA VAL A 76 -7.36 -0.04 9.50
C VAL A 76 -7.16 -1.55 9.48
N ASN A 77 -6.73 -2.09 8.33
CA ASN A 77 -6.39 -3.52 8.18
C ASN A 77 -4.93 -3.83 8.58
N GLU A 78 -4.27 -2.92 9.29
CA GLU A 78 -2.95 -3.11 9.92
C GLU A 78 -1.85 -3.61 8.96
N PHE A 79 -1.91 -3.20 7.68
CA PHE A 79 -0.85 -3.55 6.73
C PHE A 79 0.49 -2.97 7.21
N PRO A 80 1.61 -3.72 7.09
CA PRO A 80 2.91 -3.21 7.48
C PRO A 80 3.24 -1.89 6.76
N GLY A 81 3.70 -0.87 7.49
CA GLY A 81 3.98 0.44 6.90
C GLY A 81 4.94 0.41 5.70
N LYS A 82 5.88 -0.55 5.68
CA LYS A 82 6.76 -0.78 4.52
C LYS A 82 5.97 -1.22 3.28
N THR A 83 4.99 -2.11 3.48
CA THR A 83 4.08 -2.56 2.42
C THR A 83 3.20 -1.42 1.94
N ILE A 84 2.68 -0.59 2.84
CA ILE A 84 1.87 0.55 2.45
C ILE A 84 2.69 1.54 1.65
N ASN A 85 3.86 1.98 2.14
CA ASN A 85 4.73 2.91 1.41
C ASN A 85 5.16 2.38 0.04
N ARG A 86 5.39 1.07 -0.08
CA ARG A 86 5.66 0.42 -1.37
C ARG A 86 4.47 0.52 -2.34
N ARG A 87 3.24 0.29 -1.85
CA ARG A 87 2.01 0.48 -2.62
C ARG A 87 1.78 1.94 -3.00
N LEU A 88 2.00 2.89 -2.09
CA LEU A 88 1.90 4.33 -2.38
C LEU A 88 2.91 4.77 -3.44
N SER A 89 4.12 4.20 -3.42
CA SER A 89 5.10 4.43 -4.49
C SER A 89 4.57 3.98 -5.86
N THR A 90 3.96 2.79 -5.92
CA THR A 90 3.31 2.30 -7.15
C THR A 90 2.21 3.26 -7.63
N LEU A 91 1.37 3.76 -6.71
CA LEU A 91 0.29 4.69 -7.07
C LEU A 91 0.80 6.05 -7.53
N ARG A 92 1.90 6.56 -6.98
CA ARG A 92 2.53 7.79 -7.48
C ARG A 92 3.02 7.63 -8.91
N HIS A 93 3.61 6.48 -9.24
CA HIS A 93 3.97 6.18 -10.63
C HIS A 93 2.74 6.09 -11.52
N LEU A 94 1.66 5.45 -11.07
CA LEU A 94 0.41 5.37 -11.82
C LEU A 94 -0.17 6.75 -12.09
N SER A 95 -0.32 7.58 -11.04
CA SER A 95 -0.89 8.92 -11.15
C SER A 95 -0.10 9.81 -12.12
N ARG A 96 1.23 9.85 -11.97
CA ARG A 96 2.11 10.57 -12.91
C ARG A 96 1.99 10.05 -14.33
N PHE A 97 1.94 8.73 -14.51
CA PHE A 97 1.74 8.13 -15.83
C PHE A 97 0.41 8.57 -16.45
N LEU A 98 -0.68 8.57 -15.70
CA LEU A 98 -2.00 8.98 -16.21
C LEU A 98 -2.02 10.45 -16.60
N VAL A 99 -1.36 11.33 -15.83
CA VAL A 99 -1.21 12.75 -16.17
C VAL A 99 -0.34 12.92 -17.42
N MET A 100 0.83 12.28 -17.47
CA MET A 100 1.74 12.37 -18.62
C MET A 100 1.12 11.81 -19.91
N SER A 101 0.23 10.83 -19.80
CA SER A 101 -0.50 10.25 -20.92
C SER A 101 -1.81 10.97 -21.24
N GLN A 102 -2.09 12.09 -20.56
CA GLN A 102 -3.31 12.89 -20.73
C GLN A 102 -4.61 12.09 -20.52
N VAL A 103 -4.55 11.04 -19.69
CA VAL A 103 -5.71 10.23 -19.30
C VAL A 103 -6.49 10.90 -18.16
N ILE A 104 -5.80 11.65 -17.30
CA ILE A 104 -6.40 12.51 -16.27
C ILE A 104 -5.66 13.86 -16.24
N ASP A 105 -6.34 14.90 -15.75
CA ASP A 105 -5.79 16.27 -15.75
C ASP A 105 -4.92 16.59 -14.52
N SER A 106 -5.00 15.79 -13.47
CA SER A 106 -4.35 16.10 -12.18
C SER A 106 -3.77 14.87 -11.48
N ASP A 107 -2.65 15.05 -10.78
CA ASP A 107 -2.01 14.00 -9.98
C ASP A 107 -2.84 13.70 -8.72
N PHE A 108 -3.61 12.61 -8.73
CA PHE A 108 -4.45 12.19 -7.60
C PHE A 108 -3.66 11.72 -6.36
N MET A 109 -2.34 11.60 -6.45
CA MET A 109 -1.44 11.20 -5.36
C MET A 109 -0.57 12.34 -4.84
N ALA A 110 -0.73 13.57 -5.35
CA ALA A 110 0.17 14.70 -5.05
C ALA A 110 0.31 14.99 -3.54
N GLU A 111 -0.79 14.91 -2.79
CA GLU A 111 -0.83 15.23 -1.36
C GLU A 111 -0.65 14.00 -0.45
N ILE A 112 -0.41 12.82 -1.03
CA ILE A 112 -0.33 11.58 -0.27
C ILE A 112 1.12 11.28 0.08
N GLU A 113 1.46 11.59 1.33
CA GLU A 113 2.77 11.33 1.90
C GLU A 113 2.99 9.85 2.23
N ASN A 114 4.28 9.50 2.38
CA ASN A 114 4.61 8.21 2.97
C ASN A 114 4.15 8.20 4.42
N ILE A 115 3.66 7.05 4.88
CA ILE A 115 3.43 6.89 6.31
C ILE A 115 4.79 6.88 6.98
N SER A 116 5.03 7.88 7.81
CA SER A 116 6.20 7.96 8.65
C SER A 116 6.18 6.79 9.63
N PHE A 117 7.31 6.09 9.74
CA PHE A 117 7.56 5.24 10.89
C PHE A 117 7.93 6.13 12.06
N THR A 118 7.02 6.98 12.52
CA THR A 118 7.10 7.41 13.92
C THR A 118 6.96 6.12 14.71
N GLY A 119 8.08 5.70 15.30
CA GLY A 119 8.39 4.32 15.67
C GLY A 119 7.19 3.55 16.14
N GLY A 120 7.04 2.33 15.61
CA GLY A 120 5.96 1.42 15.97
C GLY A 120 5.66 1.57 17.43
N VAL A 121 4.49 2.14 17.71
CA VAL A 121 3.82 2.20 19.00
C VAL A 121 4.79 1.79 20.12
N LYS A 122 5.65 2.72 20.55
CA LYS A 122 5.78 2.93 21.98
C LYS A 122 4.43 3.50 22.42
N SER A 123 3.36 2.70 22.30
CA SER A 123 2.27 2.76 23.28
C SER A 123 3.03 2.81 24.57
N GLN A 124 2.79 3.85 25.36
CA GLN A 124 3.28 3.95 26.71
C GLN A 124 3.42 2.53 27.26
N LEU A 125 4.67 2.05 27.33
CA LEU A 125 4.95 0.67 27.72
C LEU A 125 4.23 0.55 29.04
N ASN A 126 3.22 -0.33 29.13
CA ASN A 126 2.49 -0.54 30.37
C ASN A 126 3.56 -0.61 31.48
N PRO A 127 3.46 0.18 32.58
CA PRO A 127 4.47 0.20 33.62
C PRO A 127 4.92 -1.20 34.05
N MET A 128 3.99 -2.16 34.04
CA MET A 128 4.23 -3.58 34.30
C MET A 128 5.16 -4.25 33.26
N LEU A 129 4.96 -3.99 31.96
CA LEU A 129 5.84 -4.51 30.90
C LEU A 129 7.24 -3.89 30.96
N ARG A 130 7.35 -2.63 31.41
CA ARG A 130 8.65 -1.97 31.61
C ARG A 130 9.43 -2.63 32.74
N GLU A 131 8.79 -2.88 33.87
CA GLU A 131 9.38 -3.61 35.00
C GLU A 131 9.76 -5.04 34.61
N PHE A 132 8.90 -5.72 33.86
CA PHE A 132 9.19 -7.06 33.37
C PHE A 132 10.41 -7.09 32.42
N CYS A 133 10.52 -6.14 31.49
CA CYS A 133 11.71 -6.01 30.65
C CYS A 133 12.98 -5.74 31.45
N ALA A 134 12.90 -4.92 32.51
CA ALA A 134 14.03 -4.64 33.39
C ALA A 134 14.46 -5.90 34.16
N HIS A 135 13.50 -6.68 34.64
CA HIS A 135 13.75 -7.96 35.32
C HIS A 135 14.46 -8.97 34.40
N LEU A 136 14.00 -9.14 33.16
CA LEU A 136 14.63 -10.06 32.21
C LEU A 136 16.08 -9.63 31.85
N LYS A 137 16.33 -8.31 31.75
CA LYS A 137 17.69 -7.80 31.54
C LYS A 137 18.60 -8.03 32.75
N ALA A 138 18.07 -7.88 33.97
CA ALA A 138 18.81 -8.18 35.19
C ALA A 138 19.21 -9.66 35.26
N GLN A 139 18.39 -10.55 34.70
CA GLN A 139 18.70 -11.97 34.55
C GLN A 139 19.67 -12.28 33.38
N LYS A 140 20.27 -11.27 32.73
CA LYS A 140 21.19 -11.42 31.59
C LYS A 140 20.58 -12.18 30.39
N ILE A 141 19.26 -12.16 30.26
CA ILE A 141 18.55 -12.77 29.12
C ILE A 141 18.88 -11.97 27.85
N SER A 142 19.08 -12.68 26.74
CA SER A 142 19.52 -12.06 25.48
C SER A 142 18.50 -11.02 24.99
N PRO A 143 18.95 -9.92 24.34
CA PRO A 143 18.04 -8.88 23.83
C PRO A 143 16.95 -9.41 22.89
N ASN A 144 17.27 -10.43 22.09
CA ASN A 144 16.31 -11.08 21.20
C ASN A 144 15.25 -11.87 21.97
N THR A 145 15.66 -12.55 23.03
CA THR A 145 14.76 -13.30 23.90
C THR A 145 13.82 -12.34 24.64
N VAL A 146 14.33 -11.25 25.22
CA VAL A 146 13.51 -10.21 25.87
C VAL A 146 12.47 -9.65 24.90
N LYS A 147 12.85 -9.40 23.65
CA LYS A 147 11.93 -8.90 22.61
C LYS A 147 10.82 -9.91 22.29
N ASN A 148 11.12 -11.20 22.23
CA ASN A 148 10.13 -12.24 21.96
C ASN A 148 9.12 -12.40 23.10
N TYR A 149 9.55 -12.27 24.36
CA TYR A 149 8.66 -12.35 25.52
C TYR A 149 7.85 -11.07 25.75
N ALA A 150 8.44 -9.90 25.50
CA ALA A 150 7.77 -8.61 25.73
C ALA A 150 6.86 -8.17 24.57
N TYR A 151 7.12 -8.65 23.35
CA TYR A 151 6.37 -8.31 22.14
C TYR A 151 6.16 -9.55 21.26
N PRO A 152 5.43 -10.57 21.76
CA PRO A 152 5.16 -11.76 20.97
C PRO A 152 4.43 -11.38 19.68
N LYS A 153 4.94 -11.83 18.54
CA LYS A 153 4.25 -11.67 17.27
C LYS A 153 2.99 -12.53 17.33
N TYR A 154 1.83 -11.87 17.37
CA TYR A 154 0.55 -12.58 17.31
C TYR A 154 0.46 -13.28 15.94
N HIS A 155 0.37 -14.60 15.95
CA HIS A 155 0.04 -15.40 14.78
C HIS A 155 -1.41 -15.84 14.93
N PRO A 156 -2.38 -15.16 14.31
CA PRO A 156 -3.75 -15.65 14.29
C PRO A 156 -3.78 -17.00 13.55
N LYS A 157 -4.50 -17.96 14.15
CA LYS A 157 -4.78 -19.28 13.55
C LYS A 157 -5.83 -19.16 12.47
#